data_AF-A0AAD3RGY9-F1
#
_entry.id   AF-A0AAD3RGY9-F1
#
_cell.length_a   1.000
_cell.length_b   1.000
_cell.length_c   1.000
_cell.angle_alpha   90.00
_cell.angle_beta   90.00
_cell.angle_gamma   90.00
#
_symmetry.space_group_name_H-M   'P 1'
#
loop_
_entity.id
_entity.type
_entity.pdbx_description
1 polymer ?
#
loop_
_entity_poly.entity_id
_entity_poly.type
_entity_poly.pdbx_seq_one_letter_code
_entity_poly.pdbx_strand_id
1 'polypeptide(L)'
;MFSLTPPSCGPGISAESNVLFYLSDAVTQLLEHGDLLSMLEYRSLLQLLCPDFPVEMVQSAARIVLMDDAIDCLMSFSDFLFAFQLQFYYQEFLDSVLLIYQDLLAGKSPNTVIVPTSTSIEQLPSVTAEENDKERQQQDGVEPSTLAQCVDALCDRFKHSHPPRSCMKEVLEETDKVCYYSFLMSLAKHETINQTI
;
A
#
# COMPACT_ATOMS: atom_id res chain seq x y z
N MET A 1 -8.89 29.57 22.94
CA MET A 1 -9.37 28.41 23.71
C MET A 1 -10.21 27.60 22.72
N PHE A 2 -9.57 26.68 21.99
CA PHE A 2 -10.25 25.91 20.95
C PHE A 2 -11.13 24.86 21.62
N SER A 3 -12.45 25.02 21.50
CA SER A 3 -13.41 24.04 21.99
C SER A 3 -13.50 22.89 20.99
N LEU A 4 -12.77 21.81 21.27
CA LEU A 4 -13.02 20.49 20.69
C LEU A 4 -14.30 19.94 21.32
N THR A 5 -15.46 20.41 20.87
CA THR A 5 -16.72 19.71 21.17
C THR A 5 -16.85 18.54 20.19
N PRO A 6 -16.85 17.29 20.66
CA PRO A 6 -17.02 16.14 19.79
C PRO A 6 -18.41 16.19 19.13
N PRO A 7 -18.55 15.85 17.83
CA PRO A 7 -19.86 15.71 17.22
C PRO A 7 -20.57 14.54 17.91
N SER A 8 -21.82 14.79 18.26
CA SER A 8 -22.72 13.88 18.96
C SER A 8 -22.73 12.50 18.29
N CYS A 9 -22.27 11.48 19.02
CA CYS A 9 -22.24 10.09 18.57
C CYS A 9 -23.63 9.61 18.12
N GLY A 10 -23.80 9.40 16.81
CA GLY A 10 -24.79 8.46 16.28
C GLY A 10 -24.31 7.02 16.50
N PRO A 11 -25.22 6.05 16.70
CA PRO A 11 -24.84 4.68 17.00
C PRO A 11 -24.37 3.99 15.70
N GLY A 12 -23.07 3.79 15.53
CA GLY A 12 -22.55 2.92 14.47
C GLY A 12 -21.15 3.20 13.93
N ILE A 13 -20.47 4.26 14.36
CA ILE A 13 -19.12 4.59 13.86
C ILE A 13 -18.08 4.09 14.87
N SER A 14 -17.22 3.15 14.46
CA SER A 14 -16.13 2.60 15.28
C SER A 14 -15.27 3.74 15.83
N ALA A 15 -14.79 3.62 17.08
CA ALA A 15 -13.97 4.65 17.73
C ALA A 15 -12.73 5.04 16.90
N GLU A 16 -12.28 4.14 16.03
CA GLU A 16 -11.14 4.29 15.13
C GLU A 16 -11.37 5.31 14.00
N SER A 17 -12.59 5.37 13.43
CA SER A 17 -12.93 6.35 12.40
C SER A 17 -12.99 7.78 12.95
N ASN A 18 -13.34 7.94 14.23
CA ASN A 18 -13.31 9.24 14.88
C ASN A 18 -11.87 9.75 15.04
N VAL A 19 -10.92 8.88 15.38
CA VAL A 19 -9.50 9.26 15.56
C VAL A 19 -8.91 9.77 14.27
N LEU A 20 -9.18 9.11 13.14
CA LEU A 20 -8.71 9.57 11.83
C LEU A 20 -9.34 10.89 11.37
N PHE A 21 -10.62 11.10 11.69
CA PHE A 21 -11.28 12.37 11.42
C PHE A 21 -10.65 13.52 12.23
N TYR A 22 -10.41 13.32 13.54
CA TYR A 22 -9.74 14.33 14.37
C TYR A 22 -8.28 14.54 14.00
N LEU A 23 -7.55 13.48 13.65
CA LEU A 23 -6.19 13.59 13.14
C LEU A 23 -6.17 14.39 11.83
N SER A 24 -7.07 14.08 10.90
CA SER A 24 -7.18 14.80 9.63
C SER A 24 -7.47 16.28 9.85
N ASP A 25 -8.48 16.62 10.67
CA ASP A 25 -8.86 18.00 10.97
C ASP A 25 -7.73 18.76 11.69
N ALA A 26 -7.14 18.15 12.72
CA ALA A 26 -6.05 18.77 13.49
C ALA A 26 -4.80 18.99 12.63
N VAL A 27 -4.42 18.01 11.80
CA VAL A 27 -3.26 18.12 10.91
C VAL A 27 -3.54 19.10 9.77
N THR A 28 -4.77 19.14 9.23
CA THR A 28 -5.17 20.12 8.21
C THR A 28 -5.08 21.55 8.74
N GLN A 29 -5.51 21.80 9.98
CA GLN A 29 -5.38 23.10 10.62
C GLN A 29 -3.92 23.49 10.87
N LEU A 30 -3.06 22.52 11.18
CA LEU A 30 -1.61 22.75 11.34
C LEU A 30 -0.90 22.99 10.00
N LEU A 31 -1.40 22.40 8.91
CA LEU A 31 -0.88 22.52 7.54
C LEU A 31 -1.74 23.41 6.63
N GLU A 32 -2.28 24.52 7.15
CA GLU A 32 -3.13 25.47 6.39
C GLU A 32 -2.51 25.98 5.08
N HIS A 33 -1.21 25.74 4.82
CA HIS A 33 -0.45 26.30 3.71
C HIS A 33 0.03 25.28 2.67
N GLY A 34 -0.43 24.03 2.71
CA GLY A 34 -0.12 23.05 1.66
C GLY A 34 1.35 22.62 1.65
N ASP A 35 1.98 22.59 2.82
CA ASP A 35 3.39 22.22 2.94
C ASP A 35 3.61 20.75 2.58
N LEU A 36 4.65 20.50 1.79
CA LEU A 36 5.18 19.17 1.59
C LEU A 36 6.06 18.83 2.78
N LEU A 37 5.78 17.72 3.45
CA LEU A 37 6.55 17.28 4.62
C LEU A 37 7.19 15.93 4.37
N SER A 38 8.32 15.71 5.03
CA SER A 38 9.00 14.42 5.10
C SER A 38 8.25 13.45 6.03
N MET A 39 8.58 12.16 5.93
CA MET A 39 8.07 11.12 6.83
C MET A 39 8.31 11.45 8.32
N LEU A 40 9.47 12.04 8.65
CA LEU A 40 9.83 12.40 10.02
C LEU A 40 9.01 13.59 10.55
N GLU A 41 8.68 14.54 9.69
CA GLU A 41 7.82 15.67 10.05
C GLU A 41 6.37 15.20 10.29
N TYR A 42 5.82 14.35 9.41
CA TYR A 42 4.51 13.73 9.66
C TYR A 42 4.49 12.91 10.95
N ARG A 43 5.54 12.13 11.21
CA ARG A 43 5.68 11.42 12.49
C ARG A 43 5.65 12.39 13.67
N SER A 44 6.42 13.48 13.60
CA SER A 44 6.49 14.46 14.68
C SER A 44 5.14 15.13 14.93
N LEU A 45 4.41 15.45 13.86
CA LEU A 45 3.04 15.98 13.95
C LEU A 45 2.07 15.00 14.59
N LEU A 46 2.09 13.74 14.16
CA LEU A 46 1.27 12.69 14.76
C LEU A 46 1.63 12.45 16.23
N GLN A 47 2.91 12.59 16.60
CA GLN A 47 3.36 12.49 18.00
C GLN A 47 2.92 13.67 18.87
N LEU A 48 2.70 14.86 18.31
CA LEU A 48 2.09 15.98 19.04
C LEU A 48 0.63 15.70 19.40
N LEU A 49 -0.07 14.93 18.56
CA LEU A 49 -1.47 14.54 18.77
C LEU A 49 -1.59 13.26 19.61
N CYS A 50 -0.68 12.30 19.39
CA CYS A 50 -0.62 11.01 20.07
C CYS A 50 0.86 10.61 20.29
N PRO A 51 1.42 10.79 21.50
CA PRO A 51 2.86 10.61 21.74
C PRO A 51 3.37 9.18 21.51
N ASP A 52 2.50 8.18 21.67
CA ASP A 52 2.80 6.76 21.45
C ASP A 52 2.37 6.26 20.06
N PHE A 53 2.21 7.16 19.08
CA PHE A 53 1.79 6.79 17.74
C PHE A 53 2.80 5.84 17.07
N PRO A 54 2.36 4.70 16.47
CA PRO A 54 3.25 3.71 15.89
C PRO A 54 3.98 4.25 14.65
N VAL A 55 5.31 4.28 14.71
CA VAL A 55 6.16 4.72 13.59
C VAL A 55 5.96 3.90 12.32
N GLU A 56 5.68 2.60 12.47
CA GLU A 56 5.48 1.67 11.35
C GLU A 56 4.31 2.08 10.45
N MET A 57 3.25 2.68 11.02
CA MET A 57 2.10 3.15 10.25
C MET A 57 2.45 4.37 9.40
N VAL A 58 3.22 5.30 9.96
CA VAL A 58 3.72 6.48 9.23
C VAL A 58 4.69 6.05 8.14
N GLN A 59 5.58 5.10 8.44
CA GLN A 59 6.55 4.58 7.50
C GLN A 59 5.89 3.84 6.34
N SER A 60 4.86 3.04 6.63
CA SER A 60 4.12 2.29 5.62
C SER A 60 3.34 3.21 4.68
N ALA A 61 2.67 4.24 5.22
CA ALA A 61 2.02 5.27 4.41
C ALA A 61 3.03 6.04 3.54
N ALA A 62 4.18 6.43 4.11
CA ALA A 62 5.26 7.07 3.38
C ALA A 62 5.80 6.19 2.24
N ARG A 63 5.98 4.88 2.49
CA ARG A 63 6.43 3.91 1.47
C ARG A 63 5.46 3.81 0.29
N ILE A 64 4.15 3.87 0.55
CA ILE A 64 3.13 3.88 -0.51
C ILE A 64 3.28 5.13 -1.37
N VAL A 65 3.37 6.31 -0.75
CA VAL A 65 3.43 7.59 -1.47
C VAL A 65 4.73 7.76 -2.24
N LEU A 66 5.86 7.37 -1.63
CA LEU A 66 7.20 7.53 -2.18
C LEU A 66 7.66 6.33 -3.02
N MET A 67 6.78 5.35 -3.22
CA MET A 67 7.00 4.16 -4.04
C MET A 67 8.29 3.38 -3.69
N ASP A 68 8.60 3.27 -2.40
CA ASP A 68 9.80 2.60 -1.84
C ASP A 68 11.17 3.26 -2.15
N ASP A 69 11.22 4.38 -2.89
CA ASP A 69 12.48 4.86 -3.49
C ASP A 69 13.16 6.04 -2.76
N ALA A 70 12.52 6.70 -1.78
CA ALA A 70 13.18 7.76 -1.00
C ALA A 70 12.45 8.15 0.29
N ILE A 71 12.90 7.69 1.46
CA ILE A 71 12.31 8.05 2.78
C ILE A 71 12.43 9.53 3.15
N ASP A 72 13.34 10.27 2.50
CA ASP A 72 13.61 11.69 2.75
C ASP A 72 12.91 12.63 1.77
N CYS A 73 12.10 12.10 0.84
CA CYS A 73 11.31 12.91 -0.06
C CYS A 73 10.11 13.53 0.67
N LEU A 74 9.76 14.75 0.26
CA LEU A 74 8.60 15.46 0.76
C LEU A 74 7.34 14.95 0.07
N MET A 75 6.24 14.84 0.82
CA MET A 75 4.94 14.43 0.31
C MET A 75 3.83 15.37 0.76
N SER A 76 2.82 15.51 -0.08
CA SER A 76 1.64 16.32 0.24
C SER A 76 0.83 15.67 1.36
N PHE A 77 0.13 16.49 2.13
CA PHE A 77 -0.72 15.98 3.20
C PHE A 77 -1.84 15.09 2.66
N SER A 78 -2.43 15.44 1.51
CA SER A 78 -3.44 14.60 0.86
C SER A 78 -2.90 13.23 0.47
N ASP A 79 -1.71 13.16 -0.13
CA ASP A 79 -1.13 11.87 -0.52
C ASP A 79 -0.82 11.01 0.70
N PHE A 80 -0.21 11.62 1.73
CA PHE A 80 0.04 10.95 3.00
C PHE A 80 -1.25 10.45 3.66
N LEU A 81 -2.27 11.31 3.75
CA LEU A 81 -3.53 10.99 4.40
C LEU A 81 -4.25 9.84 3.70
N PHE A 82 -4.34 9.87 2.37
CA PHE A 82 -4.99 8.80 1.60
C PHE A 82 -4.24 7.47 1.74
N ALA A 83 -2.92 7.49 1.63
CA ALA A 83 -2.11 6.28 1.84
C ALA A 83 -2.22 5.75 3.28
N PHE A 84 -2.25 6.66 4.25
CA PHE A 84 -2.39 6.33 5.66
C PHE A 84 -3.77 5.76 5.98
N GLN A 85 -4.85 6.31 5.42
CA GLN A 85 -6.20 5.77 5.54
C GLN A 85 -6.28 4.36 4.93
N LEU A 86 -5.74 4.17 3.72
CA LEU A 86 -5.70 2.87 3.07
C LEU A 86 -4.96 1.83 3.93
N GLN A 87 -3.78 2.20 4.43
CA GLN A 87 -2.98 1.33 5.29
C GLN A 87 -3.66 1.03 6.62
N PHE A 88 -4.29 2.03 7.25
CA PHE A 88 -4.91 1.90 8.57
C PHE A 88 -6.18 1.04 8.54
N TYR A 89 -7.03 1.20 7.53
CA TYR A 89 -8.30 0.47 7.43
C TYR A 89 -8.18 -0.93 6.84
N TYR A 90 -7.24 -1.13 5.92
CA TYR A 90 -7.14 -2.38 5.16
C TYR A 90 -5.82 -3.12 5.40
N GLN A 91 -5.10 -2.83 6.49
CA GLN A 91 -3.77 -3.37 6.75
C GLN A 91 -3.66 -4.88 6.48
N GLU A 92 -4.49 -5.69 7.12
CA GLU A 92 -4.44 -7.16 6.99
C GLU A 92 -4.70 -7.64 5.55
N PHE A 93 -5.55 -6.92 4.83
CA PHE A 93 -5.85 -7.21 3.44
C PHE A 93 -4.62 -6.89 2.58
N LEU A 94 -4.03 -5.71 2.77
CA LEU A 94 -2.82 -5.29 2.05
C LEU A 94 -1.65 -6.25 2.31
N ASP A 95 -1.44 -6.68 3.55
CA ASP A 95 -0.42 -7.68 3.90
C ASP A 95 -0.62 -8.99 3.12
N SER A 96 -1.88 -9.42 2.95
CA SER A 96 -2.23 -10.61 2.17
C SER A 96 -2.00 -10.41 0.67
N VAL A 97 -2.31 -9.22 0.13
CA VAL A 97 -2.06 -8.88 -1.28
C VAL A 97 -0.55 -8.78 -1.55
N LEU A 98 0.23 -8.24 -0.62
CA LEU A 98 1.69 -8.17 -0.71
C LEU A 98 2.30 -9.58 -0.82
N LEU A 99 1.80 -10.53 -0.04
CA LEU A 99 2.27 -11.92 -0.09
C LEU A 99 1.97 -12.57 -1.45
N ILE A 100 0.78 -12.33 -2.00
CA ILE A 100 0.41 -12.77 -3.35
C ILE A 100 1.34 -12.14 -4.39
N TYR A 101 1.57 -10.83 -4.30
CA TYR A 101 2.45 -10.12 -5.22
C TYR A 101 3.88 -10.69 -5.22
N GLN A 102 4.45 -10.93 -4.03
CA GLN A 102 5.78 -11.54 -3.90
C GLN A 102 5.82 -12.97 -4.45
N ASP A 103 4.78 -13.77 -4.23
CA ASP A 103 4.69 -15.12 -4.79
C ASP A 103 4.63 -15.10 -6.32
N LEU A 104 3.91 -14.14 -6.91
CA LEU A 104 3.85 -13.94 -8.36
C LEU A 104 5.20 -13.48 -8.94
N LEU A 105 5.91 -12.57 -8.27
CA LEU A 105 7.28 -12.19 -8.64
C LEU A 105 8.25 -13.38 -8.56
N ALA A 106 8.08 -14.26 -7.57
CA ALA A 106 8.87 -15.49 -7.44
C ALA A 106 8.49 -16.58 -8.47
N GLY A 107 7.54 -16.32 -9.37
CA GLY A 107 7.13 -17.24 -10.43
C GLY A 107 6.14 -18.33 -10.00
N LYS A 108 5.56 -18.24 -8.79
CA LYS A 108 4.49 -19.15 -8.35
C LYS A 108 3.16 -18.72 -8.96
N SER A 109 3.01 -18.98 -10.25
CA SER A 109 1.70 -18.80 -10.91
C SER A 109 0.76 -19.97 -10.54
N PRO A 110 -0.57 -19.75 -10.47
CA PRO A 110 -1.56 -20.83 -10.30
C PRO A 110 -1.50 -21.92 -11.39
N ASN A 111 -0.82 -21.63 -12.51
CA ASN A 111 -0.72 -22.49 -13.69
C ASN A 111 0.62 -23.23 -13.80
N THR A 112 1.46 -23.25 -12.76
CA THR A 112 2.70 -24.02 -12.80
C THR A 112 2.40 -25.52 -12.69
N VAL A 113 2.17 -26.15 -13.85
CA VAL A 113 2.25 -27.59 -14.05
C VAL A 113 3.71 -28.00 -13.83
N ILE A 114 4.01 -28.56 -12.66
CA ILE A 114 5.30 -29.21 -12.42
C ILE A 114 5.27 -30.53 -13.20
N VAL A 115 5.77 -30.52 -14.44
CA VAL A 115 6.05 -31.75 -15.16
C VAL A 115 7.37 -32.32 -14.62
N PRO A 116 7.40 -33.54 -14.06
CA PRO A 116 8.66 -34.16 -13.68
C PRO A 116 9.36 -34.66 -14.94
N THR A 117 10.26 -33.87 -15.50
CA THR A 117 11.18 -34.38 -16.54
C THR A 117 12.52 -34.71 -15.90
N SER A 118 12.73 -36.01 -15.71
CA SER A 118 14.00 -36.65 -15.40
C SER A 118 15.03 -36.50 -16.54
N THR A 119 16.33 -36.65 -16.23
CA THR A 119 17.56 -36.74 -17.09
C THR A 119 18.18 -35.39 -17.49
N SER A 120 19.50 -35.12 -17.51
CA SER A 120 20.76 -35.85 -17.24
C SER A 120 21.89 -34.82 -16.96
N ILE A 121 22.95 -35.24 -16.28
CA ILE A 121 24.18 -34.50 -15.93
C ILE A 121 25.00 -34.17 -17.19
N GLU A 122 25.55 -32.95 -17.30
CA GLU A 122 26.90 -32.66 -17.86
C GLU A 122 27.39 -31.22 -17.51
N GLN A 123 28.44 -31.18 -16.67
CA GLN A 123 29.61 -30.27 -16.62
C GLN A 123 29.47 -28.72 -16.43
N LEU A 124 29.93 -28.25 -15.25
CA LEU A 124 30.55 -26.93 -14.99
C LEU A 124 32.06 -26.96 -15.40
N PRO A 125 32.90 -25.88 -15.33
CA PRO A 125 32.70 -24.43 -15.02
C PRO A 125 33.45 -23.44 -15.96
N SER A 126 33.19 -22.12 -15.90
CA SER A 126 34.21 -21.04 -15.65
C SER A 126 33.79 -19.62 -16.06
N VAL A 127 33.84 -18.72 -15.05
CA VAL A 127 34.29 -17.31 -15.03
C VAL A 127 33.63 -16.20 -15.89
N THR A 128 33.46 -15.06 -15.21
CA THR A 128 33.21 -13.69 -15.66
C THR A 128 31.84 -13.33 -16.24
N ALA A 129 30.94 -12.87 -15.36
CA ALA A 129 30.08 -11.70 -15.60
C ALA A 129 29.44 -11.28 -14.26
N GLU A 130 30.24 -10.70 -13.36
CA GLU A 130 29.73 -9.82 -12.31
C GLU A 130 29.25 -8.52 -12.98
N GLU A 131 28.16 -8.56 -13.74
CA GLU A 131 27.57 -7.40 -14.41
C GLU A 131 26.23 -7.83 -15.04
N ASN A 132 25.28 -8.33 -14.24
CA ASN A 132 23.88 -8.39 -14.69
C ASN A 132 22.80 -8.44 -13.59
N ASP A 133 23.16 -8.27 -12.32
CA ASP A 133 22.17 -8.16 -11.23
C ASP A 133 21.46 -6.79 -11.17
N LYS A 134 21.88 -5.81 -11.98
CA LYS A 134 21.27 -4.47 -12.00
C LYS A 134 20.22 -4.27 -13.11
N GLU A 135 20.10 -5.19 -14.07
CA GLU A 135 19.08 -5.09 -15.12
C GLU A 135 17.76 -5.82 -14.77
N ARG A 136 17.77 -6.72 -13.77
CA ARG A 136 16.55 -7.39 -13.31
C ARG A 136 15.59 -6.49 -12.52
N GLN A 137 16.08 -5.40 -11.94
CA GLN A 137 15.26 -4.49 -11.13
C GLN A 137 14.39 -3.53 -11.97
N GLN A 138 14.63 -3.38 -13.26
CA GLN A 138 13.78 -2.57 -14.15
C GLN A 138 12.64 -3.39 -14.80
N GLN A 139 12.54 -4.69 -14.51
CA GLN A 139 11.49 -5.57 -15.00
C GLN A 139 10.61 -6.17 -13.88
N ASP A 140 10.63 -5.63 -12.67
CA ASP A 140 10.01 -6.26 -11.49
C ASP A 140 8.55 -5.80 -11.29
N GLY A 141 7.66 -6.28 -12.15
CA GLY A 141 6.23 -5.98 -12.04
C GLY A 141 5.41 -7.15 -12.53
N VAL A 142 4.27 -7.36 -11.88
CA VAL A 142 3.40 -8.52 -12.12
C VAL A 142 2.37 -8.18 -13.20
N GLU A 143 1.98 -9.19 -13.97
CA GLU A 143 0.88 -9.09 -14.93
C GLU A 143 -0.44 -8.73 -14.21
N PRO A 144 -1.08 -7.59 -14.56
CA PRO A 144 -2.25 -7.09 -13.84
C PRO A 144 -3.41 -8.09 -13.84
N SER A 145 -3.60 -8.81 -14.95
CA SER A 145 -4.65 -9.83 -15.08
C SER A 145 -4.49 -10.99 -14.09
N THR A 146 -3.25 -11.42 -13.84
CA THR A 146 -2.95 -12.51 -12.90
C THR A 146 -3.12 -12.03 -11.48
N LEU A 147 -2.64 -10.83 -11.17
CA LEU A 147 -2.82 -10.22 -9.85
C LEU A 147 -4.30 -9.98 -9.55
N ALA A 148 -5.09 -9.48 -10.51
CA ALA A 148 -6.52 -9.25 -10.35
C ALA A 148 -7.28 -10.54 -10.02
N GLN A 149 -6.96 -11.66 -10.70
CA GLN A 149 -7.56 -12.96 -10.39
C GLN A 149 -7.23 -13.44 -8.98
N CYS A 150 -5.97 -13.29 -8.55
CA CYS A 150 -5.56 -13.68 -7.20
C CYS A 150 -6.20 -12.78 -6.13
N VAL A 151 -6.31 -11.48 -6.38
CA VAL A 151 -6.96 -10.51 -5.47
C VAL A 151 -8.47 -10.77 -5.40
N ASP A 152 -9.14 -11.07 -6.51
CA ASP A 152 -10.58 -11.40 -6.49
C ASP A 152 -10.84 -12.69 -5.70
N ALA A 153 -10.03 -13.73 -5.93
CA ALA A 153 -10.09 -14.96 -5.14
C ALA A 153 -9.75 -14.73 -3.65
N LEU A 154 -8.88 -13.77 -3.33
CA LEU A 154 -8.65 -13.33 -1.95
C LEU A 154 -9.91 -12.68 -1.38
N CYS A 155 -10.58 -11.79 -2.11
CA CYS A 155 -11.80 -11.13 -1.66
C CYS A 155 -12.94 -12.10 -1.37
N ASP A 156 -13.02 -13.25 -2.05
CA ASP A 156 -14.03 -14.28 -1.77
C ASP A 156 -13.83 -14.97 -0.41
N ARG A 157 -12.58 -15.08 0.03
CA ARG A 157 -12.20 -15.79 1.27
C ARG A 157 -11.86 -14.87 2.43
N PHE A 158 -11.68 -13.57 2.18
CA PHE A 158 -11.28 -12.60 3.19
C PHE A 158 -12.48 -12.25 4.08
N LYS A 159 -12.29 -12.35 5.40
CA LYS A 159 -13.37 -12.17 6.39
C LYS A 159 -13.46 -10.75 6.93
N HIS A 160 -12.40 -9.97 6.77
CA HIS A 160 -12.32 -8.59 7.23
C HIS A 160 -12.62 -7.62 6.08
N SER A 161 -12.62 -6.32 6.41
CA SER A 161 -12.81 -5.26 5.43
C SER A 161 -11.75 -5.32 4.32
N HIS A 162 -12.19 -5.10 3.09
CA HIS A 162 -11.33 -4.95 1.93
C HIS A 162 -11.89 -3.83 1.03
N PRO A 163 -11.05 -3.16 0.21
CA PRO A 163 -11.53 -2.19 -0.76
C PRO A 163 -12.57 -2.79 -1.73
N PRO A 164 -13.47 -1.97 -2.31
CA PRO A 164 -14.44 -2.47 -3.29
C PRO A 164 -13.75 -3.16 -4.47
N ARG A 165 -14.27 -4.31 -4.88
CA ARG A 165 -13.69 -5.13 -5.96
C ARG A 165 -13.62 -4.40 -7.30
N SER A 166 -14.63 -3.58 -7.59
CA SER A 166 -14.66 -2.74 -8.80
C SER A 166 -13.47 -1.80 -8.85
N CYS A 167 -13.18 -1.08 -7.76
CA CYS A 167 -12.07 -0.14 -7.68
C CYS A 167 -10.71 -0.84 -7.89
N MET A 168 -10.49 -1.98 -7.24
CA MET A 168 -9.24 -2.72 -7.41
C MET A 168 -9.05 -3.23 -8.83
N LYS A 169 -10.14 -3.70 -9.46
CA LYS A 169 -10.10 -4.18 -10.84
C LYS A 169 -9.83 -3.04 -11.82
N GLU A 170 -10.51 -1.90 -11.68
CA GLU A 170 -10.31 -0.71 -12.50
C GLU A 170 -8.85 -0.24 -12.45
N VAL A 171 -8.28 -0.10 -11.25
CA VAL A 171 -6.88 0.31 -11.07
C VAL A 171 -5.88 -0.67 -11.71
N LEU A 172 -6.19 -1.97 -11.69
CA LEU A 172 -5.32 -2.99 -12.31
C LEU A 172 -5.46 -3.02 -13.84
N GLU A 173 -6.62 -2.69 -14.40
CA GLU A 173 -6.85 -2.66 -15.85
C GLU A 173 -6.21 -1.44 -16.54
N GLU A 174 -5.87 -0.38 -15.80
CA GLU A 174 -5.27 0.85 -16.33
C GLU A 174 -3.79 0.73 -16.68
N THR A 175 -3.11 -0.36 -16.27
CA THR A 175 -1.65 -0.48 -16.39
C THR A 175 -1.26 -1.77 -17.09
N ASP A 176 -0.20 -1.74 -17.90
CA ASP A 176 0.34 -2.95 -18.55
C ASP A 176 1.16 -3.81 -17.57
N LYS A 177 1.72 -3.18 -16.52
CA LYS A 177 2.60 -3.81 -15.55
C LYS A 177 2.45 -3.17 -14.18
N VAL A 178 2.28 -4.00 -13.16
CA VAL A 178 1.93 -3.53 -11.81
C VAL A 178 3.12 -3.67 -10.87
N CYS A 179 3.54 -2.56 -10.26
CA CYS A 179 4.33 -2.56 -9.03
C CYS A 179 3.40 -2.48 -7.82
N TYR A 180 3.79 -3.10 -6.70
CA TYR A 180 2.93 -3.15 -5.51
C TYR A 180 2.57 -1.75 -4.99
N TYR A 181 3.56 -0.88 -4.77
CA TYR A 181 3.30 0.46 -4.25
C TYR A 181 2.62 1.39 -5.26
N SER A 182 2.86 1.20 -6.57
CA SER A 182 2.11 1.95 -7.58
C SER A 182 0.63 1.57 -7.57
N PHE A 183 0.32 0.27 -7.40
CA PHE A 183 -1.05 -0.19 -7.20
C PHE A 183 -1.68 0.40 -5.94
N LEU A 184 -0.98 0.35 -4.80
CA LEU A 184 -1.50 0.94 -3.55
C LEU A 184 -1.72 2.45 -3.66
N MET A 185 -0.84 3.17 -4.33
CA MET A 185 -0.95 4.61 -4.49
C MET A 185 -2.15 4.98 -5.39
N SER A 186 -2.34 4.28 -6.51
CA SER A 186 -3.54 4.46 -7.35
C SER A 186 -4.82 4.10 -6.60
N LEU A 187 -4.78 3.03 -5.80
CA LEU A 187 -5.92 2.61 -4.97
C LEU A 187 -6.24 3.65 -3.88
N ALA A 188 -5.23 4.20 -3.20
CA ALA A 188 -5.40 5.25 -2.20
C ALA A 188 -6.04 6.51 -2.79
N LYS A 189 -5.73 6.84 -4.05
CA LYS A 189 -6.30 8.01 -4.74
C LYS A 189 -7.69 7.78 -5.31
N HIS A 190 -8.19 6.55 -5.29
CA HIS A 190 -9.49 6.23 -5.85
C HIS A 190 -10.61 6.88 -5.00
N GLU A 191 -11.39 7.78 -5.62
CA GLU A 191 -12.39 8.60 -4.91
C GLU A 191 -13.39 7.77 -4.10
N THR A 192 -13.84 6.63 -4.65
CA THR A 192 -14.77 5.72 -3.97
C THR A 192 -14.21 5.18 -2.65
N ILE A 193 -12.90 4.94 -2.57
CA ILE A 193 -12.27 4.42 -1.34
C ILE A 193 -12.25 5.50 -0.28
N ASN A 194 -11.87 6.72 -0.67
CA ASN A 194 -11.88 7.89 0.21
C ASN A 194 -13.29 8.32 0.65
N GLN A 195 -14.34 7.90 -0.05
CA GLN A 195 -15.75 8.10 0.34
C GLN A 195 -16.32 6.97 1.22
N THR A 196 -15.71 5.78 1.16
CA THR A 196 -16.19 4.59 1.89
C THR A 196 -15.55 4.47 3.29
N ILE A 197 -14.41 5.15 3.48
CA ILE A 197 -13.63 5.25 4.72
C ILE A 197 -14.08 6.46 5.55
#